data_AF-A0A2D4IF88-F1
#
_entry.id   AF-A0A2D4IF88-F1
#
_cell.length_a   1.000
_cell.length_b   1.000
_cell.length_c   1.000
_cell.angle_alpha   90.00
_cell.angle_beta   90.00
_cell.angle_gamma   90.00
#
_symmetry.space_group_name_H-M   'P 1'
#
loop_
_entity.id
_entity.type
_entity.pdbx_description
1 polymer ?
#
loop_
_entity_poly.entity_id
_entity_poly.type
_entity_poly.pdbx_seq_one_letter_code
_entity_poly.pdbx_strand_id
1 'polypeptide(L)'
;MAASPEMMGLGDVKLTPAAKMNNKADGTPKSESKSKKSSSSTTTNEKITKLYELGGEPERKIWVDRYLAFAEEKAMGMTNLPAVGRKPLDLYRLYISVKEIGGLTQVNKNKKWRELATNLNVGTSSSAA
;
A
#
# COMPACT_ATOMS: atom_id res chain seq x y z
N MET A 1 49.05 -18.13 -44.61
CA MET A 1 48.98 -19.58 -44.93
C MET A 1 48.73 -20.28 -43.59
N ALA A 2 47.49 -20.66 -43.34
CA ALA A 2 46.99 -22.05 -43.41
C ALA A 2 47.14 -22.73 -42.03
N ALA A 3 46.21 -23.50 -41.48
CA ALA A 3 44.87 -23.93 -41.87
C ALA A 3 44.18 -24.42 -40.58
N SER A 4 42.86 -24.26 -40.46
CA SER A 4 42.07 -25.16 -39.61
C SER A 4 41.96 -26.52 -40.30
N PRO A 5 41.91 -27.62 -39.54
CA PRO A 5 40.87 -28.60 -39.82
C PRO A 5 40.15 -29.15 -38.59
N GLU A 6 38.91 -29.50 -38.90
CA GLU A 6 37.75 -30.01 -38.18
C GLU A 6 37.78 -31.54 -38.00
N MET A 7 37.29 -32.10 -36.89
CA MET A 7 36.48 -33.34 -36.86
C MET A 7 35.96 -33.62 -35.43
N MET A 8 34.65 -33.63 -35.16
CA MET A 8 33.59 -34.60 -35.48
C MET A 8 33.39 -35.63 -34.35
N GLY A 9 32.17 -35.68 -33.81
CA GLY A 9 31.74 -36.66 -32.81
C GLY A 9 30.26 -36.52 -32.45
N LEU A 10 29.41 -37.12 -33.29
CA LEU A 10 27.95 -37.21 -33.17
C LEU A 10 27.48 -37.98 -31.91
N GLY A 11 26.28 -37.66 -31.44
CA GLY A 11 25.56 -38.40 -30.39
C GLY A 11 24.09 -37.98 -30.20
N ASP A 12 23.28 -38.28 -31.21
CA ASP A 12 21.89 -38.79 -31.16
C ASP A 12 20.74 -38.03 -30.46
N VAL A 13 19.92 -37.42 -31.34
CA VAL A 13 18.45 -37.51 -31.48
C VAL A 13 17.56 -37.90 -30.28
N LYS A 14 16.64 -36.99 -29.92
CA LYS A 14 15.20 -37.35 -29.89
C LYS A 14 14.31 -36.14 -30.22
N LEU A 15 13.88 -36.10 -31.48
CA LEU A 15 12.72 -35.35 -31.95
C LEU A 15 11.45 -36.12 -31.57
N THR A 16 10.43 -35.42 -31.07
CA THR A 16 9.03 -35.86 -31.09
C THR A 16 8.21 -34.93 -31.99
N PRO A 17 7.19 -35.43 -32.71
CA PRO A 17 6.64 -34.77 -33.88
C PRO A 17 5.44 -33.85 -33.58
N ALA A 18 5.20 -32.97 -34.55
CA ALA A 18 4.23 -31.88 -34.62
C ALA A 18 2.75 -32.26 -34.42
N ALA A 19 1.96 -31.27 -33.97
CA ALA A 19 0.53 -31.20 -34.28
C ALA A 19 0.03 -29.74 -34.39
N LYS A 20 -0.45 -29.44 -35.60
CA LYS A 20 -1.57 -28.57 -35.99
C LYS A 20 -1.40 -27.04 -36.09
N MET A 21 -1.41 -26.63 -37.35
CA MET A 21 -1.76 -25.31 -37.91
C MET A 21 -3.13 -24.80 -37.40
N ASN A 22 -3.31 -23.47 -37.31
CA ASN A 22 -4.34 -22.74 -38.08
C ASN A 22 -4.22 -21.21 -37.90
N ASN A 23 -4.30 -20.50 -39.03
CA ASN A 23 -4.34 -19.03 -39.14
C ASN A 23 -5.67 -18.44 -38.63
N LYS A 24 -5.64 -17.27 -37.97
CA LYS A 24 -6.39 -16.05 -38.39
C LYS A 24 -6.24 -14.90 -37.36
N ALA A 25 -5.88 -13.74 -37.90
CA ALA A 25 -6.46 -12.41 -37.70
C ALA A 25 -6.56 -11.78 -36.30
N ASP A 26 -5.97 -10.58 -36.24
CA ASP A 26 -6.50 -9.34 -35.66
C ASP A 26 -6.57 -9.19 -34.13
N GLY A 27 -5.90 -8.15 -33.66
CA GLY A 27 -6.37 -7.39 -32.50
C GLY A 27 -5.63 -7.56 -31.18
N THR A 28 -4.93 -6.49 -30.82
CA THR A 28 -4.66 -5.97 -29.46
C THR A 28 -3.29 -6.29 -28.83
N PRO A 29 -2.40 -5.28 -28.65
CA PRO A 29 -1.28 -5.42 -27.72
C PRO A 29 -1.83 -5.36 -26.29
N LYS A 30 -1.89 -6.50 -25.61
CA LYS A 30 -2.23 -6.53 -24.19
C LYS A 30 -0.99 -6.12 -23.39
N SER A 31 -0.92 -4.81 -23.14
CA SER A 31 0.00 -4.16 -22.22
C SER A 31 -0.02 -4.85 -20.85
N GLU A 32 1.16 -5.32 -20.47
CA GLU A 32 1.80 -5.25 -19.17
C GLU A 32 1.02 -5.51 -17.85
N SER A 33 1.65 -6.40 -17.07
CA SER A 33 1.93 -6.19 -15.66
C SER A 33 0.76 -6.34 -14.67
N LYS A 34 0.45 -7.62 -14.43
CA LYS A 34 0.24 -8.24 -13.11
C LYS A 34 0.62 -7.35 -11.91
N SER A 35 -0.33 -6.54 -11.45
CA SER A 35 -0.29 -5.93 -10.11
C SER A 35 -1.33 -6.61 -9.23
N LYS A 36 -0.93 -7.74 -8.62
CA LYS A 36 -1.56 -8.21 -7.39
C LYS A 36 -1.27 -7.14 -6.32
N LYS A 37 -2.14 -6.13 -6.17
CA LYS A 37 -2.09 -5.30 -4.97
C LYS A 37 -2.84 -6.04 -3.89
N SER A 38 -2.09 -6.79 -3.10
CA SER A 38 -2.47 -7.33 -1.81
C SER A 38 -2.93 -6.16 -0.93
N SER A 39 -4.20 -5.79 -1.01
CA SER A 39 -4.81 -4.82 -0.12
C SER A 39 -5.03 -5.51 1.22
N SER A 40 -3.95 -5.63 2.00
CA SER A 40 -4.07 -5.64 3.45
C SER A 40 -4.69 -4.29 3.80
N SER A 41 -6.02 -4.25 3.93
CA SER A 41 -6.77 -3.00 3.95
C SER A 41 -6.49 -2.26 5.26
N THR A 42 -5.43 -1.44 5.27
CA THR A 42 -5.16 -0.40 6.28
C THR A 42 -6.16 0.77 6.20
N THR A 43 -7.32 0.54 5.58
CA THR A 43 -8.42 1.49 5.35
C THR A 43 -9.74 0.78 5.66
N THR A 44 -10.63 1.43 6.42
CA THR A 44 -11.99 0.93 6.66
C THR A 44 -12.85 1.11 5.41
N ASN A 45 -14.08 0.58 5.41
CA ASN A 45 -15.11 0.92 4.41
C ASN A 45 -15.85 2.24 4.74
N GLU A 46 -15.33 3.01 5.70
CA GLU A 46 -15.94 4.27 6.12
C GLU A 46 -15.35 5.42 5.32
N LYS A 47 -16.18 6.40 4.95
CA LYS A 47 -15.71 7.57 4.22
C LYS A 47 -14.74 8.37 5.08
N ILE A 48 -13.73 8.96 4.45
CA ILE A 48 -12.77 9.83 5.15
C ILE A 48 -13.44 11.04 5.83
N THR A 49 -14.61 11.45 5.35
CA THR A 49 -15.45 12.51 5.95
C THR A 49 -15.88 12.16 7.38
N LYS A 50 -15.84 10.89 7.80
CA LYS A 50 -16.16 10.51 9.17
C LYS A 50 -15.20 11.12 10.21
N LEU A 51 -14.02 11.62 9.80
CA LEU A 51 -13.10 12.37 10.67
C LEU A 51 -13.77 13.54 11.42
N TYR A 52 -14.76 14.20 10.80
CA TYR A 52 -15.52 15.28 11.41
C TYR A 52 -16.31 14.83 12.65
N GLU A 53 -16.72 13.56 12.68
CA GLU A 53 -17.62 13.00 13.69
C GLU A 53 -16.88 12.19 14.77
N LEU A 54 -15.58 11.96 14.62
CA LEU A 54 -14.78 11.19 15.59
C LEU A 54 -14.53 11.92 16.92
N GLY A 55 -14.99 13.17 17.08
CA GLY A 55 -14.87 13.94 18.33
C GLY A 55 -15.41 15.37 18.24
N GLY A 56 -15.55 16.05 19.38
CA GLY A 56 -16.26 17.34 19.52
C GLY A 56 -15.40 18.61 19.49
N GLU A 57 -14.15 18.52 19.04
CA GLU A 57 -13.20 19.65 19.09
C GLU A 57 -13.53 20.70 18.00
N PRO A 58 -13.61 22.00 18.33
CA PRO A 58 -13.94 23.04 17.34
C PRO A 58 -12.88 23.19 16.24
N GLU A 59 -11.60 22.96 16.56
CA GLU A 59 -10.49 23.05 15.60
C GLU A 59 -10.43 21.87 14.62
N ARG A 60 -11.08 20.75 14.96
CA ARG A 60 -11.10 19.54 14.13
C ARG A 60 -11.64 19.83 12.74
N LYS A 61 -12.71 20.61 12.64
CA LYS A 61 -13.35 20.91 11.35
C LYS A 61 -12.36 21.60 10.40
N ILE A 62 -11.70 22.64 10.88
CA ILE A 62 -10.70 23.39 10.11
C ILE A 62 -9.49 22.53 9.75
N TRP A 63 -9.03 21.68 10.67
CA TRP A 63 -7.91 20.79 10.40
C TRP A 63 -8.25 19.76 9.32
N VAL A 64 -9.43 19.12 9.43
CA VAL A 64 -9.89 18.10 8.48
C VAL A 64 -10.10 18.71 7.10
N ASP A 65 -10.67 19.91 7.00
CA ASP A 65 -10.86 20.62 5.73
C ASP A 65 -9.52 20.85 5.01
N ARG A 66 -8.53 21.39 5.74
CA ARG A 66 -7.16 21.56 5.20
C ARG A 66 -6.51 20.23 4.83
N TYR A 67 -6.72 19.19 5.62
CA TYR A 67 -6.16 17.86 5.35
C TYR A 67 -6.76 17.24 4.09
N LEU A 68 -8.08 17.34 3.89
CA LEU A 68 -8.74 16.81 2.69
C LEU A 68 -8.31 17.56 1.44
N ALA A 69 -8.26 18.90 1.50
CA ALA A 69 -7.72 19.72 0.40
C ALA A 69 -6.27 19.33 0.05
N PHE A 70 -5.43 19.11 1.07
CA PHE A 70 -4.07 18.62 0.89
C PHE A 70 -4.03 17.21 0.27
N ALA A 71 -4.89 16.29 0.72
CA ALA A 71 -4.94 14.93 0.19
C ALA A 71 -5.40 14.88 -1.28
N GLU A 72 -6.33 15.76 -1.68
CA GLU A 72 -6.74 15.95 -3.07
C GLU A 72 -5.61 16.56 -3.92
N GLU A 73 -4.95 17.62 -3.43
CA GLU A 73 -3.82 18.25 -4.13
C GLU A 73 -2.67 17.27 -4.38
N LYS A 74 -2.37 16.40 -3.40
CA LYS A 74 -1.36 15.36 -3.53
C LYS A 74 -1.82 14.11 -4.29
N ALA A 75 -3.04 14.11 -4.82
CA ALA A 75 -3.66 12.96 -5.47
C ALA A 75 -3.53 11.66 -4.66
N MET A 76 -3.64 11.78 -3.33
CA MET A 76 -3.41 10.65 -2.41
C MET A 76 -4.56 9.62 -2.47
N GLY A 77 -5.69 9.99 -3.13
CA GLY A 77 -6.82 9.09 -3.34
C GLY A 77 -7.50 8.67 -2.04
N MET A 78 -7.45 9.51 -1.00
CA MET A 78 -7.91 9.13 0.33
C MET A 78 -9.42 9.28 0.45
N THR A 79 -10.14 8.31 -0.11
CA THR A 79 -11.61 8.24 -0.07
C THR A 79 -12.12 7.56 1.20
N ASN A 80 -11.36 6.58 1.68
CA ASN A 80 -11.69 5.76 2.84
C ASN A 80 -10.83 6.14 4.05
N LEU A 81 -11.44 6.05 5.22
CA LEU A 81 -10.80 6.36 6.49
C LEU A 81 -9.72 5.32 6.80
N PRO A 82 -8.49 5.72 7.16
CA PRO A 82 -7.45 4.77 7.52
C PRO A 82 -7.84 4.00 8.79
N ALA A 83 -7.35 2.77 8.90
CA ALA A 83 -7.65 1.85 9.99
C ALA A 83 -6.37 1.27 10.58
N VAL A 84 -6.36 1.07 11.90
CA VAL A 84 -5.35 0.24 12.59
C VAL A 84 -6.06 -0.97 13.17
N GLY A 85 -5.74 -2.15 12.64
CA GLY A 85 -6.48 -3.37 12.94
C GLY A 85 -7.92 -3.28 12.42
N ARG A 86 -8.90 -3.25 13.34
CA ARG A 86 -10.33 -3.11 13.00
C ARG A 86 -10.90 -1.74 13.35
N LYS A 87 -10.08 -0.85 13.93
CA LYS A 87 -10.57 0.44 14.43
C LYS A 87 -10.25 1.55 13.43
N PRO A 88 -11.22 2.41 13.10
CA PRO A 88 -10.94 3.62 12.35
C PRO A 88 -9.96 4.52 13.12
N LEU A 89 -8.98 5.04 12.39
CA LEU A 89 -7.93 5.89 12.93
C LEU A 89 -8.38 7.36 12.93
N ASP A 90 -8.42 7.97 14.12
CA ASP A 90 -8.63 9.41 14.25
C ASP A 90 -7.33 10.15 13.88
N LEU A 91 -7.25 10.64 12.65
CA LEU A 91 -6.10 11.36 12.14
C LEU A 91 -5.86 12.70 12.85
N TYR A 92 -6.92 13.37 13.28
CA TYR A 92 -6.80 14.64 14.00
C TYR A 92 -6.12 14.40 15.35
N ARG A 93 -6.63 13.46 16.16
CA ARG A 93 -6.01 13.16 17.46
C ARG A 93 -4.59 12.64 17.30
N LEU A 94 -4.33 11.80 16.30
CA LEU A 94 -2.96 11.34 16.01
C LEU A 94 -2.03 12.51 15.72
N TYR A 95 -2.45 13.43 14.85
CA TYR A 95 -1.65 14.60 14.50
C TYR A 95 -1.36 15.48 15.72
N ILE A 96 -2.38 15.79 16.53
CA ILE A 96 -2.21 16.61 17.73
C ILE A 96 -1.24 15.93 18.70
N SER A 97 -1.42 14.65 19.02
CA SER A 97 -0.53 13.96 19.96
C SER A 97 0.91 13.85 19.45
N VAL A 98 1.13 13.65 18.15
CA VAL A 98 2.48 13.68 17.56
C VAL A 98 3.07 15.09 17.63
N LYS A 99 2.27 16.12 17.34
CA LYS A 99 2.68 17.54 17.39
C LYS A 99 3.07 17.96 18.81
N GLU A 100 2.29 17.58 19.83
CA GLU A 100 2.57 17.88 21.24
C GLU A 100 3.88 17.26 21.73
N ILE A 101 4.24 16.07 21.21
CA ILE A 101 5.52 15.44 21.52
C ILE A 101 6.68 16.15 20.82
N GLY A 102 6.44 16.97 19.79
CA GLY A 102 7.48 17.65 18.99
C GLY A 102 7.71 17.01 17.61
N GLY A 103 6.73 16.26 17.11
CA GLY A 103 6.74 15.68 15.78
C GLY A 103 7.22 14.23 15.71
N LEU A 104 7.19 13.68 14.50
CA LEU A 104 7.50 12.28 14.22
C LEU A 104 8.88 11.85 14.74
N THR A 105 9.88 12.70 14.57
CA THR A 105 11.26 12.47 15.02
C THR A 105 11.34 12.29 16.53
N GLN A 106 10.64 13.15 17.29
CA GLN A 106 10.66 13.11 18.74
C GLN A 106 9.84 11.92 19.27
N VAL A 107 8.73 11.57 18.61
CA VAL A 107 7.98 10.33 18.89
C VAL A 107 8.87 9.09 18.73
N ASN A 108 9.66 9.02 17.66
CA ASN A 108 10.54 7.87 17.39
C ASN A 108 11.69 7.79 18.39
N LYS A 109 12.39 8.91 18.62
CA LYS A 109 13.50 9.01 19.59
C LYS A 109 13.04 8.63 21.01
N ASN A 110 11.87 9.09 21.42
CA ASN A 110 11.31 8.84 22.75
C ASN A 110 10.50 7.53 22.83
N LYS A 111 10.45 6.74 21.75
CA LYS A 111 9.68 5.47 21.65
C LYS A 111 8.21 5.62 22.07
N LYS A 112 7.59 6.77 21.79
CA LYS A 112 6.23 7.12 22.25
C LYS A 112 5.12 6.46 21.43
N TRP A 113 5.44 5.72 20.37
CA TRP A 113 4.45 5.05 19.51
C TRP A 113 3.47 4.15 20.27
N ARG A 114 3.96 3.37 21.24
CA ARG A 114 3.10 2.49 22.05
C ARG A 114 2.11 3.31 22.88
N GLU A 115 2.60 4.34 23.55
CA GLU A 115 1.75 5.25 24.35
C GLU A 115 0.74 5.99 23.46
N LEU A 116 1.16 6.52 22.31
CA LEU A 116 0.26 7.16 21.34
C LEU A 116 -0.86 6.23 20.88
N ALA A 117 -0.53 4.98 20.57
CA ALA A 117 -1.50 4.00 20.14
C ALA A 117 -2.50 3.67 21.27
N THR A 118 -2.03 3.57 22.52
CA THR A 118 -2.90 3.44 23.70
C THR A 118 -3.82 4.67 23.89
N ASN A 119 -3.30 5.89 23.78
CA ASN A 119 -4.07 7.12 23.96
C ASN A 119 -5.13 7.35 22.87
N LEU A 120 -4.83 6.90 21.64
CA LEU A 120 -5.76 6.88 20.51
C LEU A 120 -6.70 5.68 20.56
N ASN A 121 -6.51 4.79 21.54
CA ASN A 121 -7.25 3.55 21.71
C ASN A 121 -7.25 2.73 20.40
N VAL A 122 -6.17 2.81 19.63
CA VAL A 122 -5.92 1.96 18.46
C VAL A 122 -5.14 0.77 18.97
N GLY A 123 -5.75 -0.42 18.88
CA GLY A 123 -5.35 -1.58 19.64
C GLY A 123 -3.84 -1.87 19.55
N THR A 124 -3.12 -1.65 20.66
CA THR A 124 -1.81 -2.23 20.90
C THR A 124 -2.04 -3.64 21.46
N SER A 125 -2.57 -4.57 20.66
CA SER A 125 -2.76 -5.92 21.15
C SER A 125 -1.39 -6.59 21.36
N SER A 126 -0.95 -6.59 22.61
CA SER A 126 -0.06 -7.61 23.18
C SER A 126 -0.82 -8.49 24.20
N SER A 127 -2.12 -8.69 24.00
CA SER A 127 -2.98 -9.66 24.71
C SER A 127 -4.20 -9.98 23.82
N ALA A 128 -4.71 -11.19 23.56
CA ALA A 128 -4.34 -12.56 23.92
C ALA A 128 -3.57 -12.73 25.24
N ALA A 129 -4.23 -12.41 26.37
CA ALA A 129 -3.99 -13.09 27.63
C ALA A 129 -5.34 -13.16 28.36
#